data_AF-U7QQB7-F1
#
_entry.id   AF-U7QQB7-F1
#
_cell.length_a   1.000
_cell.length_b   1.000
_cell.length_c   1.000
_cell.angle_alpha   90.00
_cell.angle_beta   90.00
_cell.angle_gamma   90.00
#
_symmetry.space_group_name_H-M   'P 1'
#
loop_
_entity.id
_entity.type
_entity.pdbx_description
1 polymer ?
#
loop_
_entity_poly.entity_id
_entity_poly.type
_entity_poly.pdbx_seq_one_letter_code
_entity_poly.pdbx_strand_id
1 'polypeptide(L)'
;FREEFGTHLRFHRHSLRGLKKYSPENIAKVEEGILNQKKNQLSTWDISDAKNIYEAPRYLMHYLDSDEDDGDDSSSYLSLVLPWDYLKEEDGMTRFMAWLEFLCEQLEPDSGDCGYCLVMPKDYHDYFPLEYQLAQRYPSLQVNSAVHTAKLQYGHSIRGINWITLLSKRFVGRLGGEYWIRTMLARYTDVVISTYRDGL
;
A
#
# COMPACT_ATOMS: atom_id res chain seq x y z
N PHE A 1 -2.43 -5.90 -11.34
CA PHE A 1 -3.56 -5.03 -10.96
C PHE A 1 -4.49 -4.79 -12.15
N ARG A 2 -3.98 -4.26 -13.28
CA ARG A 2 -4.78 -3.99 -14.49
C ARG A 2 -5.43 -5.23 -15.10
N GLU A 3 -4.71 -6.36 -15.12
CA GLU A 3 -5.22 -7.63 -15.67
C GLU A 3 -6.44 -8.13 -14.89
N GLU A 4 -6.43 -8.01 -13.57
CA GLU A 4 -7.50 -8.51 -12.71
C GLU A 4 -8.66 -7.52 -12.54
N PHE A 5 -8.36 -6.23 -12.34
CA PHE A 5 -9.37 -5.23 -12.00
C PHE A 5 -9.72 -4.29 -13.15
N GLY A 6 -9.12 -4.47 -14.34
CA GLY A 6 -9.19 -3.53 -15.46
C GLY A 6 -10.60 -3.19 -15.94
N THR A 7 -11.57 -4.08 -15.76
CA THR A 7 -12.99 -3.85 -16.09
C THR A 7 -13.65 -2.81 -15.17
N HIS A 8 -13.11 -2.62 -13.96
CA HIS A 8 -13.58 -1.62 -13.00
C HIS A 8 -12.87 -0.28 -13.15
N LEU A 9 -11.62 -0.27 -13.63
CA LEU A 9 -10.77 0.93 -13.67
C LEU A 9 -11.29 1.93 -14.71
N ARG A 10 -11.44 3.18 -14.28
CA ARG A 10 -12.04 4.25 -15.10
C ARG A 10 -11.08 5.40 -15.34
N PHE A 11 -10.26 5.72 -14.33
CA PHE A 11 -9.38 6.87 -14.37
C PHE A 11 -8.01 6.55 -13.76
N HIS A 12 -7.02 7.34 -14.16
CA HIS A 12 -5.71 7.34 -13.53
C HIS A 12 -5.20 8.78 -13.47
N ARG A 13 -4.40 9.09 -12.45
CA ARG A 13 -3.76 10.39 -12.28
C ARG A 13 -2.27 10.17 -12.10
N HIS A 14 -1.48 10.86 -12.90
CA HIS A 14 -0.03 10.91 -12.71
C HIS A 14 0.38 12.32 -12.28
N SER A 15 1.36 12.45 -11.38
CA SER A 15 1.83 13.73 -10.82
C SER A 15 2.06 14.81 -11.88
N LEU A 16 2.58 14.40 -13.05
CA LEU A 16 2.96 15.29 -14.15
C LEU A 16 1.83 15.68 -15.13
N ARG A 17 0.68 15.00 -15.15
CA ARG A 17 -0.30 15.15 -16.25
C ARG A 17 -1.77 15.20 -15.84
N GLY A 18 -2.06 15.37 -14.55
CA GLY A 18 -3.44 15.48 -14.06
C GLY A 18 -4.24 14.18 -14.23
N LEU A 19 -5.57 14.26 -14.02
CA LEU A 19 -6.48 13.13 -14.16
C LEU A 19 -6.74 12.82 -15.64
N LYS A 20 -6.61 11.56 -16.03
CA LYS A 20 -6.85 11.06 -17.37
C LYS A 20 -7.79 9.86 -17.36
N LYS A 21 -8.52 9.69 -18.46
CA LYS A 21 -9.30 8.47 -18.70
C LYS A 21 -8.36 7.28 -18.77
N TYR A 22 -8.75 6.19 -18.13
CA TYR A 22 -8.06 4.91 -18.22
C TYR A 22 -8.18 4.37 -19.66
N SER A 23 -7.06 4.37 -20.40
CA SER A 23 -6.93 3.74 -21.71
C SER A 23 -5.53 3.15 -21.89
N PRO A 24 -5.37 2.06 -22.66
CA PRO A 24 -4.07 1.44 -22.89
C PRO A 24 -2.99 2.44 -23.34
N GLU A 25 -3.34 3.40 -24.21
CA GLU A 25 -2.41 4.39 -24.74
C GLU A 25 -1.95 5.38 -23.65
N ASN A 26 -2.86 5.81 -22.77
CA ASN A 26 -2.51 6.72 -21.70
C ASN A 26 -1.69 6.02 -20.61
N ILE A 27 -1.97 4.74 -20.34
CA ILE A 27 -1.20 3.94 -19.38
C ILE A 27 0.22 3.73 -19.90
N ALA A 28 0.39 3.27 -21.15
CA ALA A 28 1.71 3.07 -21.74
C ALA A 28 2.57 4.35 -21.70
N LYS A 29 1.97 5.52 -21.97
CA LYS A 29 2.66 6.82 -21.86
C LYS A 29 3.08 7.18 -20.44
N VAL A 30 2.34 6.74 -19.43
CA VAL A 30 2.71 6.96 -18.02
C VAL A 30 3.80 5.98 -17.60
N GLU A 31 3.69 4.71 -17.97
CA GLU A 31 4.71 3.69 -17.70
C GLU A 31 6.06 4.07 -18.34
N GLU A 32 6.06 4.43 -19.62
CA GLU A 32 7.23 4.99 -20.30
C GLU A 32 7.76 6.25 -19.60
N GLY A 33 6.85 7.09 -19.10
CA GLY A 33 7.20 8.28 -18.33
C GLY A 33 7.92 7.95 -17.02
N ILE A 34 7.44 6.95 -16.28
CA ILE A 34 8.05 6.48 -15.02
C ILE A 34 9.42 5.86 -15.30
N LEU A 35 9.52 4.96 -16.29
CA LEU A 35 10.77 4.28 -16.63
C LEU A 35 11.88 5.22 -17.14
N ASN A 36 11.49 6.34 -17.76
CA ASN A 36 12.43 7.35 -18.27
C ASN A 36 12.69 8.49 -17.27
N GLN A 37 12.14 8.45 -16.06
CA GLN A 37 12.44 9.48 -15.07
C GLN A 37 13.91 9.44 -14.67
N LYS A 38 14.47 10.63 -14.44
CA LYS A 38 15.81 10.75 -13.88
C LYS A 38 15.75 10.53 -12.38
N LYS A 39 16.88 10.13 -11.81
CA LYS A 39 17.07 10.08 -10.36
C LYS A 39 16.59 11.40 -9.73
N ASN A 40 15.84 11.28 -8.63
CA ASN A 40 15.25 12.39 -7.86
C ASN A 40 14.17 13.21 -8.59
N GLN A 41 13.47 12.60 -9.53
CA GLN A 41 12.22 13.16 -10.02
C GLN A 41 11.07 12.45 -9.30
N LEU A 42 10.36 13.18 -8.43
CA LEU A 42 9.25 12.58 -7.69
C LEU A 42 8.12 12.18 -8.65
N SER A 43 7.85 10.88 -8.71
CA SER A 43 6.75 10.32 -9.48
C SER A 43 5.62 9.84 -8.56
N THR A 44 4.38 10.16 -8.92
CA THR A 44 3.20 9.60 -8.25
C THR A 44 2.21 9.09 -9.28
N TRP A 45 1.59 7.95 -8.98
CA TRP A 45 0.60 7.37 -9.87
C TRP A 45 -0.56 6.75 -9.11
N ASP A 46 -1.76 7.30 -9.35
CA ASP A 46 -3.03 6.75 -8.92
C ASP A 46 -3.73 6.05 -10.09
N ILE A 47 -4.22 4.83 -9.89
CA ILE A 47 -5.15 4.16 -10.81
C ILE A 47 -6.38 3.75 -10.01
N SER A 48 -7.58 4.14 -10.45
CA SER A 48 -8.80 3.82 -9.72
C SER A 48 -10.06 3.69 -10.57
N ASP A 49 -11.13 3.20 -9.93
CA ASP A 49 -12.49 3.15 -10.47
C ASP A 49 -13.32 4.42 -10.21
N ALA A 50 -12.84 5.33 -9.35
CA ALA A 50 -13.51 6.60 -9.04
C ALA A 50 -13.64 7.49 -10.29
N LYS A 51 -14.78 8.16 -10.49
CA LYS A 51 -15.01 8.96 -11.70
C LYS A 51 -14.20 10.25 -11.74
N ASN A 52 -13.82 10.75 -10.58
CA ASN A 52 -13.05 11.97 -10.39
C ASN A 52 -12.43 11.98 -8.99
N ILE A 53 -11.66 13.01 -8.70
CA ILE A 53 -10.95 13.18 -7.43
C ILE A 53 -11.86 13.38 -6.21
N TYR A 54 -13.13 13.71 -6.39
CA TYR A 54 -14.09 13.98 -5.32
C TYR A 54 -14.91 12.74 -4.93
N GLU A 55 -14.68 11.61 -5.58
CA GLU A 55 -15.32 10.33 -5.26
C GLU A 55 -14.30 9.39 -4.61
N ALA A 56 -14.70 8.72 -3.53
CA ALA A 56 -13.89 7.67 -2.92
C ALA A 56 -13.87 6.42 -3.83
N PRO A 57 -12.70 5.89 -4.21
CA PRO A 57 -12.62 4.69 -5.04
C PRO A 57 -12.99 3.42 -4.28
N ARG A 58 -13.46 2.39 -4.99
CA ARG A 58 -13.52 1.01 -4.48
C ARG A 58 -12.23 0.24 -4.76
N TYR A 59 -11.59 0.55 -5.89
CA TYR A 59 -10.31 -0.02 -6.31
C TYR A 59 -9.32 1.12 -6.49
N LEU A 60 -8.20 1.07 -5.77
CA LEU A 60 -7.13 2.06 -5.90
C LEU A 60 -5.78 1.36 -5.87
N MET A 61 -4.94 1.68 -6.84
CA MET A 61 -3.49 1.49 -6.74
C MET A 61 -2.85 2.87 -6.67
N HIS A 62 -2.08 3.10 -5.61
CA HIS A 62 -1.32 4.33 -5.41
C HIS A 62 0.16 4.01 -5.29
N TYR A 63 0.97 4.62 -6.14
CA TYR A 63 2.43 4.54 -6.11
C TYR A 63 3.04 5.92 -5.88
N LEU A 64 4.06 5.96 -5.05
CA LEU A 64 4.85 7.15 -4.74
C LEU A 64 6.34 6.81 -4.71
N ASP A 65 7.11 7.41 -5.61
CA ASP A 65 8.54 7.20 -5.74
C ASP A 65 9.36 7.84 -4.61
N SER A 66 10.59 7.38 -4.38
CA SER A 66 11.53 8.02 -3.44
C SER A 66 11.97 9.40 -3.95
N ASP A 67 12.39 10.25 -3.01
CA ASP A 67 12.99 11.56 -3.28
C ASP A 67 14.37 11.61 -2.60
N GLU A 68 15.42 11.24 -3.31
CA GLU A 68 16.77 11.13 -2.74
C GLU A 68 17.59 12.43 -2.89
N ASP A 69 16.93 13.59 -3.09
CA ASP A 69 17.62 14.89 -3.19
C ASP A 69 18.30 15.30 -1.87
N ASP A 70 17.73 14.92 -0.72
CA ASP A 70 18.26 15.25 0.61
C ASP A 70 19.01 14.09 1.31
N GLY A 71 19.28 12.98 0.60
CA GLY A 71 19.93 11.76 1.12
C GLY A 71 19.10 10.48 0.91
N ASP A 72 19.63 9.33 1.32
CA ASP A 72 18.98 7.99 1.18
C ASP A 72 17.87 7.74 2.23
N ASP A 73 17.24 8.82 2.71
CA ASP A 73 16.29 8.76 3.82
C ASP A 73 14.82 8.68 3.34
N SER A 74 14.58 8.67 2.03
CA SER A 74 13.24 8.59 1.47
C SER A 74 12.91 7.18 0.94
N SER A 75 11.92 6.53 1.54
CA SER A 75 11.43 5.23 1.04
C SER A 75 10.55 5.44 -0.19
N SER A 76 10.41 4.49 -1.11
CA SER A 76 9.27 4.44 -2.04
C SER A 76 8.09 3.73 -1.37
N TYR A 77 6.88 3.91 -1.89
CA TYR A 77 5.69 3.24 -1.31
C TYR A 77 4.65 2.88 -2.38
N LEU A 78 4.02 1.72 -2.18
CA LEU A 78 2.89 1.22 -2.95
C LEU A 78 1.74 0.89 -2.00
N SER A 79 0.55 1.41 -2.30
CA SER A 79 -0.70 1.05 -1.64
C SER A 79 -1.66 0.42 -2.63
N LEU A 80 -2.32 -0.65 -2.21
CA LEU A 80 -3.50 -1.18 -2.88
C LEU A 80 -4.70 -1.08 -1.95
N VAL A 81 -5.85 -0.70 -2.51
CA VAL A 81 -7.15 -0.72 -1.84
C VAL A 81 -8.09 -1.53 -2.71
N LEU A 82 -8.68 -2.54 -2.09
CA LEU A 82 -9.69 -3.41 -2.67
C LEU A 82 -10.97 -3.31 -1.84
N PRO A 83 -12.15 -3.53 -2.44
CA PRO A 83 -13.38 -3.43 -1.70
C PRO A 83 -13.50 -4.62 -0.73
N TRP A 84 -14.03 -4.38 0.46
CA TRP A 84 -14.06 -5.36 1.55
C TRP A 84 -14.81 -6.67 1.21
N ASP A 85 -15.75 -6.60 0.27
CA ASP A 85 -16.51 -7.74 -0.24
C ASP A 85 -15.68 -8.65 -1.15
N TYR A 86 -14.52 -8.20 -1.63
CA TYR A 86 -13.55 -9.03 -2.36
C TYR A 86 -13.15 -10.26 -1.54
N LEU A 87 -12.95 -10.10 -0.23
CA LEU A 87 -12.57 -11.20 0.67
C LEU A 87 -13.72 -12.21 0.91
N LYS A 88 -14.95 -11.86 0.50
CA LYS A 88 -16.14 -12.72 0.64
C LYS A 88 -16.44 -13.56 -0.60
N GLU A 89 -15.75 -13.31 -1.71
CA GLU A 89 -15.82 -14.15 -2.90
C GLU A 89 -15.30 -15.56 -2.57
N GLU A 90 -15.75 -16.57 -3.34
CA GLU A 90 -15.43 -17.99 -3.11
C GLU A 90 -13.90 -18.23 -2.96
N ASP A 91 -13.10 -17.58 -3.79
CA ASP A 91 -11.63 -17.63 -3.77
C ASP A 91 -10.97 -16.30 -3.32
N GLY A 92 -11.75 -15.40 -2.72
CA GLY A 92 -11.32 -14.02 -2.43
C GLY A 92 -10.09 -13.94 -1.54
N MET A 93 -10.08 -14.70 -0.45
CA MET A 93 -8.93 -14.77 0.46
C MET A 93 -7.69 -15.39 -0.21
N THR A 94 -7.87 -16.46 -0.98
CA THR A 94 -6.77 -17.12 -1.69
C THR A 94 -6.12 -16.17 -2.69
N ARG A 95 -6.93 -15.45 -3.49
CA ARG A 95 -6.43 -14.45 -4.44
C ARG A 95 -5.77 -13.27 -3.74
N PHE A 96 -6.32 -12.84 -2.61
CA PHE A 96 -5.73 -11.79 -1.80
C PHE A 96 -4.34 -12.17 -1.26
N MET A 97 -4.18 -13.40 -0.75
CA MET A 97 -2.87 -13.90 -0.30
C MET A 97 -1.88 -14.07 -1.47
N ALA A 98 -2.35 -14.51 -2.64
CA ALA A 98 -1.52 -14.57 -3.84
C ALA A 98 -1.03 -13.18 -4.29
N TRP A 99 -1.86 -12.14 -4.14
CA TRP A 99 -1.43 -10.75 -4.35
C TRP A 99 -0.29 -10.35 -3.42
N LEU A 100 -0.40 -10.66 -2.13
CA LEU A 100 0.63 -10.35 -1.15
C LEU A 100 1.94 -11.07 -1.46
N GLU A 101 1.88 -12.37 -1.77
CA GLU A 101 3.04 -13.15 -2.17
C GLU A 101 3.71 -12.55 -3.41
N PHE A 102 2.94 -12.28 -4.46
CA PHE A 102 3.43 -11.64 -5.68
C PHE A 102 4.12 -10.29 -5.38
N LEU A 103 3.50 -9.42 -4.59
CA LEU A 103 4.09 -8.12 -4.25
C LEU A 103 5.38 -8.26 -3.44
N CYS A 104 5.42 -9.19 -2.48
CA CYS A 104 6.62 -9.48 -1.71
C CYS A 104 7.76 -9.99 -2.59
N GLU A 105 7.47 -10.82 -3.59
CA GLU A 105 8.45 -11.33 -4.54
C GLU A 105 8.98 -10.25 -5.51
N GLN A 106 8.10 -9.36 -5.98
CA GLN A 106 8.47 -8.32 -6.94
C GLN A 106 9.17 -7.12 -6.29
N LEU A 107 8.78 -6.76 -5.07
CA LEU A 107 9.21 -5.50 -4.45
C LEU A 107 10.22 -5.67 -3.32
N GLU A 108 10.30 -6.86 -2.71
CA GLU A 108 11.14 -7.14 -1.53
C GLU A 108 10.99 -6.02 -0.48
N PRO A 109 9.76 -5.76 0.01
CA PRO A 109 9.48 -4.58 0.82
C PRO A 109 10.25 -4.62 2.15
N ASP A 110 10.83 -3.49 2.54
CA ASP A 110 11.49 -3.36 3.84
C ASP A 110 10.49 -3.50 4.99
N SER A 111 9.27 -2.98 4.82
CA SER A 111 8.13 -3.26 5.69
C SER A 111 6.80 -3.02 4.97
N GLY A 112 5.72 -3.57 5.53
CA GLY A 112 4.36 -3.35 5.01
C GLY A 112 3.29 -3.71 6.02
N ASP A 113 2.09 -3.19 5.82
CA ASP A 113 0.92 -3.47 6.64
C ASP A 113 -0.33 -3.62 5.78
N CYS A 114 -1.26 -4.44 6.24
CA CYS A 114 -2.57 -4.55 5.61
C CYS A 114 -3.68 -4.75 6.66
N GLY A 115 -4.79 -4.04 6.46
CA GLY A 115 -6.01 -4.17 7.22
C GLY A 115 -7.16 -3.40 6.57
N TYR A 116 -8.28 -3.30 7.29
CA TYR A 116 -9.40 -2.49 6.83
C TYR A 116 -9.08 -1.01 6.97
N CYS A 117 -9.37 -0.22 5.94
CA CYS A 117 -9.22 1.22 5.97
C CYS A 117 -10.51 1.93 5.54
N LEU A 118 -10.60 3.21 5.89
CA LEU A 118 -11.58 4.11 5.29
C LEU A 118 -10.99 4.65 4.00
N VAL A 119 -11.74 4.53 2.91
CA VAL A 119 -11.36 5.12 1.64
C VAL A 119 -12.03 6.47 1.51
N MET A 120 -11.23 7.51 1.28
CA MET A 120 -11.69 8.90 1.28
C MET A 120 -11.42 9.55 -0.09
N PRO A 121 -12.22 10.55 -0.50
CA PRO A 121 -11.95 11.34 -1.70
C PRO A 121 -10.69 12.20 -1.50
N LYS A 122 -10.25 12.91 -2.54
CA LYS A 122 -9.03 13.76 -2.50
C LYS A 122 -9.07 14.82 -1.40
N ASP A 123 -10.24 15.32 -1.04
CA ASP A 123 -10.41 16.29 0.05
C ASP A 123 -10.43 15.59 1.43
N TYR A 124 -9.63 14.52 1.57
CA TYR A 124 -9.56 13.66 2.75
C TYR A 124 -9.21 14.43 4.04
N HIS A 125 -8.55 15.59 3.93
CA HIS A 125 -8.22 16.45 5.07
C HIS A 125 -9.47 16.89 5.84
N ASP A 126 -10.57 17.15 5.15
CA ASP A 126 -11.84 17.56 5.77
C ASP A 126 -12.46 16.44 6.62
N TYR A 127 -12.03 15.19 6.37
CA TYR A 127 -12.52 13.99 7.02
C TYR A 127 -11.55 13.41 8.06
N PHE A 128 -10.38 14.01 8.26
CA PHE A 128 -9.42 13.58 9.29
C PHE A 128 -10.02 13.47 10.70
N PRO A 129 -10.85 14.42 11.18
CA PRO A 129 -11.48 14.27 12.49
C PRO A 129 -12.36 13.01 12.59
N LEU A 130 -13.01 12.63 11.49
CA LEU A 130 -13.84 11.42 11.43
C LEU A 130 -12.99 10.15 11.42
N GLU A 131 -11.96 10.10 10.57
CA GLU A 131 -11.01 8.97 10.53
C GLU A 131 -10.35 8.76 11.91
N TYR A 132 -9.96 9.85 12.59
CA TYR A 132 -9.40 9.80 13.93
C TYR A 132 -10.37 9.20 14.96
N GLN A 133 -11.62 9.68 15.00
CA GLN A 133 -12.64 9.13 15.92
C GLN A 133 -12.90 7.65 15.66
N LEU A 134 -12.93 7.24 14.40
CA LEU A 134 -13.11 5.84 14.03
C LEU A 134 -11.90 4.99 14.40
N ALA A 135 -10.67 5.48 14.20
CA ALA A 135 -9.45 4.80 14.61
C ALA A 135 -9.36 4.61 16.13
N GLN A 136 -9.83 5.59 16.92
CA GLN A 136 -9.93 5.44 18.38
C GLN A 136 -10.92 4.35 18.80
N ARG A 137 -12.01 4.18 18.04
CA ARG A 137 -13.06 3.20 18.34
C ARG A 137 -12.74 1.80 17.81
N TYR A 138 -12.01 1.71 16.72
CA TYR A 138 -11.68 0.48 16.01
C TYR A 138 -10.16 0.35 15.86
N PRO A 139 -9.45 -0.26 16.84
CA PRO A 139 -7.99 -0.34 16.84
C PRO A 139 -7.39 -1.08 15.64
N SER A 140 -8.17 -1.93 14.96
CA SER A 140 -7.77 -2.61 13.72
C SER A 140 -7.94 -1.76 12.47
N LEU A 141 -8.55 -0.57 12.58
CA LEU A 141 -8.73 0.33 11.46
C LEU A 141 -7.40 0.94 11.06
N GLN A 142 -7.03 0.72 9.81
CA GLN A 142 -5.86 1.27 9.18
C GLN A 142 -6.10 2.71 8.70
N VAL A 143 -5.31 3.64 9.24
CA VAL A 143 -5.38 5.08 8.96
C VAL A 143 -4.52 5.42 7.75
N ASN A 144 -5.06 5.27 6.53
CA ASN A 144 -4.31 5.38 5.27
C ASN A 144 -4.29 6.80 4.67
N SER A 145 -5.13 7.71 5.14
CA SER A 145 -5.43 8.95 4.41
C SER A 145 -4.26 9.92 4.31
N ALA A 146 -3.30 9.85 5.25
CA ALA A 146 -2.08 10.65 5.24
C ALA A 146 -0.81 9.80 5.07
N VAL A 147 -0.92 8.55 4.59
CA VAL A 147 0.23 7.61 4.59
C VAL A 147 1.42 8.15 3.79
N HIS A 148 1.17 8.86 2.71
CA HIS A 148 2.19 9.52 1.88
C HIS A 148 2.97 10.62 2.64
N THR A 149 2.35 11.30 3.60
CA THR A 149 3.04 12.31 4.45
C THR A 149 3.92 11.65 5.51
N ALA A 150 3.52 10.46 5.97
CA ALA A 150 4.22 9.74 7.00
C ALA A 150 5.40 8.91 6.45
N LYS A 151 5.46 8.70 5.13
CA LYS A 151 6.62 8.09 4.43
C LYS A 151 7.94 8.77 4.81
N LEU A 152 7.94 10.10 4.92
CA LEU A 152 9.11 10.89 5.31
C LEU A 152 9.52 10.69 6.78
N GLN A 153 8.68 10.07 7.61
CA GLN A 153 8.89 9.94 9.05
C GLN A 153 9.24 8.51 9.47
N TYR A 154 9.02 7.51 8.62
CA TYR A 154 9.24 6.12 9.00
C TYR A 154 10.70 5.69 8.81
N GLY A 155 11.43 6.17 7.81
CA GLY A 155 12.89 5.99 7.65
C GLY A 155 13.42 4.59 7.99
N HIS A 156 13.78 4.36 9.25
CA HIS A 156 14.24 3.08 9.78
C HIS A 156 13.24 2.36 10.70
N SER A 157 11.94 2.58 10.59
CA SER A 157 10.89 2.04 11.45
C SER A 157 9.73 1.50 10.62
N ILE A 158 8.99 0.54 11.15
CA ILE A 158 7.73 0.11 10.56
C ILE A 158 6.62 1.09 10.95
N ARG A 159 5.65 1.29 10.06
CA ARG A 159 4.50 2.16 10.30
C ARG A 159 3.63 1.69 11.47
N GLY A 160 3.45 0.39 11.60
CA GLY A 160 2.61 -0.22 12.62
C GLY A 160 2.42 -1.71 12.41
N ILE A 161 1.52 -2.30 13.20
CA ILE A 161 1.12 -3.70 13.11
C ILE A 161 -0.37 -3.72 12.77
N ASN A 162 -0.75 -4.56 11.83
CA ASN A 162 -2.15 -4.83 11.50
C ASN A 162 -2.35 -6.31 11.18
N TRP A 163 -3.52 -6.69 10.65
CA TRP A 163 -3.92 -8.06 10.33
C TRP A 163 -2.83 -8.85 9.62
N ILE A 164 -2.16 -8.19 8.68
CA ILE A 164 -0.94 -8.68 8.06
C ILE A 164 0.11 -7.60 8.22
N THR A 165 1.30 -8.02 8.64
CA THR A 165 2.46 -7.15 8.81
C THR A 165 3.65 -7.84 8.16
N LEU A 166 4.29 -7.15 7.23
CA LEU A 166 5.46 -7.63 6.49
C LEU A 166 6.72 -7.04 7.14
N LEU A 167 7.69 -7.89 7.44
CA LEU A 167 8.94 -7.49 8.08
C LEU A 167 10.12 -8.02 7.29
N SER A 168 10.96 -7.13 6.76
CA SER A 168 12.23 -7.54 6.18
C SER A 168 13.16 -8.20 7.20
N LYS A 169 14.17 -8.93 6.73
CA LYS A 169 15.23 -9.53 7.56
C LYS A 169 15.87 -8.51 8.50
N ARG A 170 15.97 -7.25 8.07
CA ARG A 170 16.51 -6.15 8.87
C ARG A 170 15.67 -5.93 10.14
N PHE A 171 14.34 -5.85 10.01
CA PHE A 171 13.45 -5.71 11.17
C PHE A 171 13.35 -7.00 11.98
N VAL A 172 13.31 -8.16 11.32
CA VAL A 172 13.35 -9.46 11.99
C VAL A 172 14.58 -9.58 12.89
N GLY A 173 15.75 -9.20 12.38
CA GLY A 173 17.00 -9.17 13.16
C GLY A 173 16.93 -8.22 14.35
N ARG A 174 16.37 -7.02 14.18
CA ARG A 174 16.17 -6.04 15.27
C ARG A 174 15.21 -6.53 16.36
N LEU A 175 14.26 -7.38 16.01
CA LEU A 175 13.32 -8.00 16.96
C LEU A 175 13.92 -9.22 17.68
N GLY A 176 15.19 -9.56 17.44
CA GLY A 176 15.86 -10.72 18.07
C GLY A 176 15.91 -11.97 17.20
N GLY A 177 15.53 -11.86 15.92
CA GLY A 177 15.55 -12.94 14.94
C GLY A 177 14.28 -13.79 14.92
N GLU A 178 14.09 -14.53 13.84
CA GLU A 178 12.88 -15.33 13.59
C GLU A 178 12.57 -16.32 14.71
N TYR A 179 13.60 -17.01 15.24
CA TYR A 179 13.43 -17.95 16.34
C TYR A 179 12.80 -17.28 17.58
N TRP A 180 13.28 -16.08 17.93
CA TRP A 180 12.76 -15.31 19.04
C TRP A 180 11.32 -14.86 18.80
N ILE A 181 11.04 -14.33 17.60
CA ILE A 181 9.69 -13.88 17.21
C ILE A 181 8.70 -15.05 17.30
N ARG A 182 9.01 -16.20 16.69
CA ARG A 182 8.16 -17.39 16.73
C ARG A 182 7.93 -17.88 18.16
N THR A 183 8.98 -17.91 18.99
CA THR A 183 8.88 -18.32 20.40
C THR A 183 7.97 -17.38 21.20
N MET A 184 8.14 -16.06 21.03
CA MET A 184 7.37 -15.06 21.77
C MET A 184 5.89 -15.00 21.34
N LEU A 185 5.62 -15.28 20.06
CA LEU A 185 4.29 -15.27 19.49
C LEU A 185 3.57 -16.62 19.56
N ALA A 186 4.26 -17.72 19.90
CA ALA A 186 3.69 -19.07 19.98
C ALA A 186 2.48 -19.20 20.93
N ARG A 187 2.32 -18.29 21.89
CA ARG A 187 1.17 -18.22 22.80
C ARG A 187 -0.10 -17.66 22.16
N TYR A 188 -0.01 -17.01 21.00
CA TYR A 188 -1.13 -16.44 20.26
C TYR A 188 -1.51 -17.40 19.12
N THR A 189 -2.58 -18.16 19.32
CA THR A 189 -3.02 -19.19 18.37
C THR A 189 -3.61 -18.63 17.07
N ASP A 190 -3.95 -17.35 17.08
CA ASP A 190 -4.47 -16.56 15.97
C ASP A 190 -3.38 -15.89 15.14
N VAL A 191 -2.12 -15.98 15.55
CA VAL A 191 -0.98 -15.43 14.81
C VAL A 191 -0.33 -16.52 13.95
N VAL A 192 -0.31 -16.29 12.64
CA VAL A 192 0.40 -17.14 11.67
C VAL A 192 1.62 -16.38 11.16
N ILE A 193 2.77 -17.05 11.12
CA ILE A 193 4.03 -16.48 10.64
C ILE A 193 4.49 -17.30 9.44
N SER A 194 4.45 -16.67 8.28
CA SER A 194 4.99 -17.20 7.02
C SER A 194 6.37 -16.58 6.76
N THR A 195 7.11 -17.13 5.79
CA THR A 195 8.39 -16.57 5.34
C THR A 195 8.26 -16.18 3.88
N TYR A 196 8.87 -15.07 3.48
CA TYR A 196 9.08 -14.71 2.08
C TYR A 196 10.57 -14.47 1.82
N ARG A 197 10.94 -14.24 0.55
CA ARG A 197 12.33 -14.13 0.11
C ARG A 197 13.18 -13.18 0.97
N ASP A 198 12.61 -12.05 1.39
CA ASP A 198 13.31 -11.04 2.17
C ASP A 198 12.85 -10.89 3.62
N GLY A 199 12.01 -11.79 4.15
CA GLY A 199 11.50 -11.59 5.51
C GLY A 199 10.41 -12.55 5.98
N LEU A 200 9.58 -12.03 6.91
CA LEU A 200 8.41 -12.69 7.48
C LEU A 200 7.12 -11.96 7.09
#